data_AF-A0A7C6ZME2-F1
#
_entry.id   AF-A0A7C6ZME2-F1
#
_cell.length_a   1.000
_cell.length_b   1.000
_cell.length_c   1.000
_cell.angle_alpha   90.00
_cell.angle_beta   90.00
_cell.angle_gamma   90.00
#
_symmetry.space_group_name_H-M   'P 1'
#
loop_
_entity.id
_entity.type
_entity.pdbx_description
1 polymer ?
#
loop_
_entity_poly.entity_id
_entity_poly.type
_entity_poly.pdbx_seq_one_letter_code
_entity_poly.pdbx_strand_id
1 'polypeptide(L)' 'MVRRYLGLGLVPQAGVALGLSLLVRQQFPGIGEMISTTIVASTVLYELLGPVCSKLAITLAGEVGGMDRD' A
#
# COMPACT_ATOMS: atom_id res chain seq x y z
N MET A 1 -2.59 5.76 -20.41
CA MET A 1 -3.69 6.09 -19.47
C MET A 1 -3.32 5.85 -17.99
N VAL A 2 -2.24 5.11 -17.72
CA VAL A 2 -1.62 4.87 -16.39
C VAL A 2 -1.71 6.03 -15.40
N ARG A 3 -1.37 7.26 -15.81
CA ARG A 3 -1.32 8.45 -14.92
C ARG A 3 -2.61 8.72 -14.15
N ARG A 4 -3.78 8.37 -14.71
CA ARG A 4 -5.08 8.64 -14.08
C ARG A 4 -5.42 7.67 -12.94
N TYR A 5 -4.92 6.43 -13.00
CA TYR A 5 -5.20 5.37 -12.01
C TYR A 5 -3.97 4.95 -11.19
N LEU A 6 -2.84 5.65 -11.39
CA LEU A 6 -1.57 5.40 -10.73
C LEU A 6 -1.69 5.41 -9.19
N GLY A 7 -2.52 6.30 -8.64
CA GLY A 7 -2.80 6.35 -7.19
C GLY A 7 -3.42 5.06 -6.64
N LEU A 8 -4.22 4.35 -7.44
CA LEU A 8 -4.82 3.07 -7.07
C LEU A 8 -3.75 1.95 -7.03
N GLY A 9 -2.75 2.01 -7.91
CA GLY A 9 -1.60 1.09 -7.91
C GLY A 9 -0.56 1.37 -6.82
N LEU A 10 -0.57 2.56 -6.22
CA LEU A 10 0.36 2.97 -5.15
C LEU A 10 -0.19 2.78 -3.74
N VAL A 11 -1.40 2.24 -3.59
CA VAL A 11 -2.02 1.90 -2.30
C VAL A 11 -1.14 0.99 -1.42
N PRO A 12 -0.46 -0.05 -1.93
CA PRO A 12 0.48 -0.82 -1.11
C PRO A 12 1.71 0.04 -0.74
N GLN A 13 1.85 0.32 0.56
CA GLN A 13 2.90 1.19 1.12
C GLN A 13 3.46 0.57 2.42
N ALA A 14 4.29 -0.47 2.32
CA ALA A 14 4.84 -1.13 3.50
C ALA A 14 6.08 -0.43 4.08
N GLY A 15 6.99 0.05 3.24
CA GLY A 15 8.34 0.47 3.68
C GLY A 15 8.35 1.59 4.73
N VAL A 16 7.67 2.70 4.44
CA VAL A 16 7.66 3.87 5.35
C VAL A 16 6.88 3.55 6.64
N ALA A 17 5.74 2.88 6.52
CA ALA A 17 4.88 2.53 7.67
C ALA A 17 5.60 1.59 8.65
N LEU A 18 6.23 0.52 8.14
CA LEU A 18 6.97 -0.42 8.97
C LEU A 18 8.20 0.25 9.62
N GLY A 19 8.94 1.09 8.88
CA GLY A 19 10.06 1.86 9.42
C GLY A 19 9.65 2.80 10.56
N LEU A 20 8.52 3.52 10.40
CA LEU A 20 7.97 4.36 11.46
C LEU A 20 7.52 3.53 12.67
N SER A 21 6.94 2.35 12.45
CA SER A 21 6.48 1.48 13.53
C SER A 21 7.60 1.06 14.48
N LEU A 22 8.81 0.86 13.95
CA LEU A 22 10.01 0.52 14.75
C LEU A 22 10.44 1.71 15.61
N LEU A 23 10.44 2.93 15.04
CA LEU A 23 10.78 4.15 15.77
C LEU A 23 9.78 4.45 16.88
N VAL A 24 8.47 4.30 16.61
CA VAL A 24 7.41 4.50 17.60
C VAL A 24 7.54 3.53 18.76
N ARG A 25 7.86 2.27 18.48
CA ARG A 25 8.06 1.25 19.52
C ARG A 25 9.26 1.59 20.43
N GLN A 26 10.29 2.24 19.90
CA GLN A 26 11.47 2.66 20.67
C GLN A 26 11.25 3.96 21.46
N GLN A 27 10.55 4.95 20.87
CA GLN A 27 10.36 6.26 21.48
C GLN A 27 9.22 6.33 22.51
N PHE A 28 8.24 5.43 22.43
CA PHE A 28 7.07 5.44 23.30
C PHE A 28 6.95 4.14 24.12
N PRO A 29 7.76 3.96 25.18
CA PRO A 29 7.64 2.82 26.08
C PRO A 29 6.24 2.79 26.72
N GLY A 30 5.54 1.66 26.61
CA GLY A 30 4.17 1.46 27.07
C GLY A 30 3.14 1.37 25.94
N ILE A 31 2.98 2.42 25.14
CA ILE A 31 1.96 2.46 24.06
C ILE A 31 2.52 2.07 22.68
N GLY A 32 3.85 2.16 22.49
CA GLY A 32 4.49 1.99 21.20
C GLY A 32 4.33 0.58 20.62
N GLU A 33 4.20 -0.44 21.46
CA GLU A 33 3.93 -1.82 21.01
C GLU A 33 2.53 -1.97 20.40
N MET A 34 1.51 -1.38 21.03
CA MET A 34 0.14 -1.40 20.52
C MET A 34 0.04 -0.66 19.17
N ILE A 35 0.68 0.51 19.08
CA ILE A 35 0.71 1.30 17.85
C ILE A 35 1.47 0.55 16.75
N SER A 36 2.64 -0.01 17.05
CA SER A 36 3.44 -0.77 16.08
C SER A 36 2.66 -1.99 15.57
N THR A 37 2.02 -2.75 16.47
CA THR A 37 1.17 -3.90 16.09
C THR A 37 0.02 -3.49 15.17
N THR A 38 -0.62 -2.35 15.45
CA THR A 38 -1.71 -1.82 14.61
C THR A 38 -1.21 -1.41 13.23
N ILE A 39 -0.05 -0.76 13.14
CA ILE A 39 0.57 -0.36 11.87
C ILE A 39 0.96 -1.60 11.05
N VAL A 40 1.58 -2.60 11.68
CA VAL A 40 1.96 -3.85 10.99
C VAL A 40 0.71 -4.58 10.50
N ALA A 41 -0.32 -4.72 11.33
CA ALA A 41 -1.56 -5.40 10.96
C ALA A 41 -2.27 -4.71 9.79
N SER A 42 -2.38 -3.37 9.82
CA SER A 42 -2.96 -2.60 8.71
C SER A 42 -2.11 -2.68 7.44
N THR A 43 -0.78 -2.69 7.56
CA THR A 43 0.13 -2.88 6.42
C THR A 43 -0.12 -4.23 5.74
N VAL A 44 -0.29 -5.31 6.49
CA VAL A 44 -0.63 -6.63 5.94
C VAL A 44 -1.96 -6.60 5.18
N LEU A 45 -2.97 -5.91 5.70
CA LEU A 45 -4.25 -5.74 5.00
C LEU A 45 -4.07 -4.99 3.68
N TYR A 46 -3.30 -3.90 3.67
CA TYR A 46 -3.02 -3.13 2.45
C TYR A 46 -2.22 -3.92 1.42
N GLU A 47 -1.27 -4.76 1.83
CA GLU A 47 -0.52 -5.65 0.94
C GLU A 47 -1.41 -6.75 0.34
N LEU A 48 -2.39 -7.26 1.08
CA LEU A 48 -3.40 -8.20 0.56
C LEU A 48 -4.34 -7.55 -0.46
N LEU A 49 -4.73 -6.31 -0.24
CA LEU A 49 -5.58 -5.54 -1.15
C LEU A 49 -4.79 -4.97 -2.33
N GLY A 50 -3.47 -4.78 -2.19
CA GLY A 50 -2.57 -4.19 -3.18
C GLY A 50 -2.70 -4.82 -4.58
N PRO A 51 -2.61 -6.17 -4.72
CA PRO A 51 -2.79 -6.84 -6.01
C PRO A 51 -4.15 -6.57 -6.66
N VAL A 52 -5.22 -6.49 -5.87
CA VAL A 52 -6.57 -6.19 -6.37
C VAL A 52 -6.63 -4.75 -6.88
N CYS A 53 -6.13 -3.80 -6.10
CA CYS A 53 -6.05 -2.38 -6.48
C CYS A 53 -5.17 -2.18 -7.73
N SER A 54 -4.02 -2.83 -7.81
CA SER A 54 -3.13 -2.79 -8.97
C SER A 54 -3.79 -3.40 -10.22
N LYS A 55 -4.49 -4.53 -10.07
CA LYS A 55 -5.25 -5.13 -11.17
C LYS A 55 -6.35 -4.21 -11.66
N LEU A 56 -7.09 -3.57 -10.75
CA LEU A 56 -8.13 -2.60 -11.09
C LEU A 56 -7.52 -1.36 -11.76
N ALA A 57 -6.37 -0.87 -11.29
CA ALA A 57 -5.68 0.28 -11.87
C ALA A 57 -5.34 0.04 -13.35
N ILE A 58 -4.74 -1.12 -13.65
CA ILE A 58 -4.36 -1.52 -15.01
C ILE A 58 -5.61 -1.77 -15.88
N THR A 59 -6.65 -2.39 -15.30
CA THR A 59 -7.93 -2.64 -16.01
C THR A 59 -8.64 -1.35 -16.38
N LEU A 60 -8.73 -0.40 -15.46
CA LEU A 60 -9.37 0.90 -15.68
C LEU A 60 -8.53 1.79 -16.59
N ALA A 61 -7.21 1.61 -16.61
CA ALA A 61 -6.33 2.26 -17.58
C ALA A 61 -6.50 1.71 -19.00
N GLY A 62 -7.21 0.60 -19.19
CA GLY A 62 -7.39 -0.03 -20.51
C GLY A 62 -6.15 -0.79 -21.01
N GLU A 63 -5.15 -0.99 -20.15
CA GLU A 63 -3.83 -1.53 -20.51
C GLU A 63 -3.73 -3.05 -20.29
N VAL A 64 -4.86 -3.70 -20.00
CA VAL A 64 -4.93 -5.17 -19.87
C VAL A 64 -4.69 -5.80 -21.25
N GLY A 65 -3.55 -6.47 -21.41
CA GLY A 65 -3.17 -7.16 -22.65
C GLY A 65 -2.23 -6.38 -23.58
N GLY A 66 -1.74 -5.20 -23.18
CA GLY A 66 -0.71 -4.45 -23.92
C GLY A 66 -1.19 -3.73 -25.19
N MET A 67 -2.50 -3.62 -25.41
CA MET A 67 -3.07 -2.80 -26.48
C MET A 67 -3.35 -1.39 -25.97
N ASP A 68 -2.34 -0.54 -26.04
CA ASP A 68 -2.57 0.91 -26.04
C ASP A 68 -3.37 1.25 -27.31
N ARG A 69 -4.59 1.77 -27.13
CA ARG A 69 -5.31 2.47 -28.19
C ARG A 69 -4.99 3.95 -28.03
N ASP A 70 -4.22 4.47 -28.98
CA ASP A 70 -3.93 5.91 -29.14
C ASP A 70 -5.18 6.79 -29.04
#